data_AF-A0A2N5ZP68-F1
#
_entry.id   AF-A0A2N5ZP68-F1
#
_cell.length_a   1.000
_cell.length_b   1.000
_cell.length_c   1.000
_cell.angle_alpha   90.00
_cell.angle_beta   90.00
_cell.angle_gamma   90.00
#
_symmetry.space_group_name_H-M   'P 1'
#
loop_
_entity.id
_entity.type
_entity.pdbx_description
1 polymer ?
#
loop_
_entity_poly.entity_id
_entity_poly.type
_entity_poly.pdbx_seq_one_letter_code
_entity_poly.pdbx_strand_id
1 'polypeptide(L)' 'MAVKFELTKEYFDQLHDHIENSNEVAVFEMVKDLHPADIAEIYDELNVDEARYIHVLLDPEVAAEVLVELE' A
#
# COMPACT_ATOMS: atom_id res chain seq x y z
N MET A 1 -1.52 22.89 -4.09
CA MET A 1 -0.99 22.49 -2.78
C MET A 1 -1.19 20.99 -2.69
N ALA A 2 -0.14 20.20 -2.91
CA ALA A 2 -0.24 18.75 -2.72
C ALA A 2 -0.20 18.51 -1.21
N VAL A 3 -1.32 18.02 -0.65
CA VAL A 3 -1.32 17.42 0.68
C VAL A 3 -0.36 16.24 0.58
N LYS A 4 0.79 16.32 1.25
CA LYS A 4 1.64 15.15 1.42
C LYS A 4 0.80 14.11 2.14
N PHE A 5 0.62 12.95 1.53
CA PHE A 5 0.03 11.81 2.21
C PHE A 5 1.02 11.42 3.31
N GLU A 6 0.79 11.88 4.53
CA GLU A 6 1.67 11.54 5.65
C GLU A 6 1.32 10.11 6.05
N LEU A 7 2.08 9.14 5.53
CA LEU A 7 2.09 7.75 5.98
C LEU A 7 2.57 7.74 7.44
N THR A 8 1.65 8.08 8.34
CA THR A 8 1.96 8.18 9.76
C THR A 8 2.17 6.79 10.32
N LYS A 9 2.92 6.72 11.43
CA LYS A 9 3.16 5.45 12.13
C LYS A 9 1.87 4.71 12.49
N GLU A 10 0.79 5.43 12.79
CA GLU A 10 -0.53 4.87 13.09
C GLU A 10 -1.20 4.23 11.86
N TYR A 11 -0.93 4.73 10.65
CA TYR A 11 -1.41 4.13 9.41
C TYR A 11 -0.74 2.79 9.16
N PHE A 12 0.59 2.73 9.27
CA PHE A 12 1.33 1.48 9.13
C PHE A 12 0.96 0.45 10.20
N ASP A 13 0.76 0.88 11.45
CA ASP A 13 0.34 -0.02 12.53
C ASP A 13 -1.03 -0.69 12.22
N GLN A 14 -1.99 0.10 11.72
CA GLN A 14 -3.29 -0.41 11.27
C GLN A 14 -3.17 -1.31 10.04
N LEU A 15 -2.35 -0.91 9.06
CA LEU A 15 -2.13 -1.69 7.84
C LEU A 15 -1.51 -3.05 8.19
N HIS A 16 -0.53 -3.07 9.08
CA HIS A 16 0.14 -4.28 9.54
C HIS A 16 -0.82 -5.19 10.31
N ASP A 17 -1.63 -4.65 11.24
CA ASP A 17 -2.69 -5.40 11.91
C ASP A 17 -3.68 -6.02 10.91
N HIS A 18 -4.09 -5.26 9.89
CA HIS A 18 -4.98 -5.79 8.86
C HIS A 18 -4.32 -6.88 7.99
N ILE A 19 -3.04 -6.76 7.67
CA ILE A 19 -2.27 -7.79 6.96
C ILE A 19 -2.14 -9.05 7.82
N GLU A 20 -1.78 -8.91 9.09
CA GLU A 20 -1.67 -10.05 10.04
C GLU A 20 -3.01 -10.77 10.23
N ASN A 21 -4.11 -10.02 10.29
CA ASN A 21 -5.46 -10.58 10.37
C ASN A 21 -6.00 -11.07 9.01
N SER A 22 -5.20 -11.01 7.93
CA SER A 22 -5.60 -11.38 6.57
C SER A 22 -6.88 -10.66 6.10
N ASN A 23 -7.05 -9.40 6.51
CA ASN A 23 -8.21 -8.59 6.18
C ASN A 23 -7.98 -7.86 4.85
N GLU A 24 -7.99 -8.63 3.78
CA GLU A 24 -7.83 -8.20 2.38
C GLU A 24 -8.66 -6.95 2.04
N VAL A 25 -9.92 -6.91 2.49
CA VAL A 25 -10.85 -5.82 2.21
C VAL A 25 -10.39 -4.53 2.87
N ALA A 26 -10.01 -4.57 4.15
CA ALA A 26 -9.54 -3.38 4.86
C ALA A 26 -8.21 -2.86 4.28
N VAL A 27 -7.28 -3.78 4.01
CA VAL A 27 -5.99 -3.43 3.37
C VAL A 27 -6.23 -2.76 2.02
N PHE A 28 -7.06 -3.35 1.15
CA PHE A 28 -7.41 -2.78 -0.14
C PHE A 28 -8.08 -1.41 -0.02
N GLU A 29 -9.06 -1.25 0.89
CA GLU A 29 -9.74 0.04 1.12
C GLU A 29 -8.76 1.14 1.56
N MET A 30 -7.71 0.79 2.32
CA MET A 30 -6.68 1.73 2.77
C MET A 30 -5.72 2.16 1.66
N VAL A 31 -5.43 1.28 0.69
CA VAL A 31 -4.45 1.56 -0.38
C VAL A 31 -5.08 2.00 -1.71
N LYS A 32 -6.35 1.67 -1.98
CA LYS A 32 -7.01 1.94 -3.27
C LYS A 32 -7.20 3.42 -3.59
N ASP A 33 -7.25 4.27 -2.57
CA ASP A 33 -7.46 5.72 -2.69
C ASP A 33 -6.13 6.47 -2.82
N LEU A 34 -5.01 5.76 -2.70
CA LEU A 34 -3.67 6.31 -2.77
C LEU A 34 -3.18 6.40 -4.21
N HIS A 35 -2.25 7.33 -4.46
CA HIS A 35 -1.59 7.36 -5.75
C HIS A 35 -0.59 6.20 -5.85
N PRO A 36 -0.29 5.71 -7.07
CA PRO A 36 0.69 4.65 -7.27
C PRO A 36 2.05 4.95 -6.61
N ALA A 37 2.49 6.22 -6.63
CA ALA A 37 3.70 6.68 -5.97
C ALA A 37 3.65 6.54 -4.43
N ASP A 38 2.51 6.85 -3.81
CA ASP A 38 2.34 6.71 -2.35
C ASP A 38 2.37 5.22 -1.96
N ILE A 39 1.77 4.34 -2.78
CA ILE A 39 1.80 2.88 -2.56
C ILE A 39 3.23 2.33 -2.74
N ALA A 40 4.01 2.88 -3.68
CA ALA A 40 5.41 2.53 -3.84
C ALA A 40 6.23 2.89 -2.59
N GLU A 41 5.99 4.05 -1.96
CA GLU A 41 6.59 4.38 -0.65
C GLU A 41 6.17 3.39 0.44
N ILE A 42 4.91 2.95 0.47
CA ILE A 42 4.46 1.89 1.39
C ILE A 42 5.24 0.60 1.17
N TYR A 43 5.49 0.21 -0.08
CA TYR A 43 6.20 -1.03 -0.39
C TYR A 43 7.66 -1.00 0.05
N ASP A 44 8.31 0.16 0.07
CA ASP A 44 9.69 0.30 0.57
C ASP A 44 9.76 0.15 2.10
N GLU A 45 8.72 0.61 2.80
CA GLU A 45 8.60 0.48 4.26
C GLU A 45 8.11 -0.91 4.72
N LEU A 46 7.41 -1.63 3.85
CA LEU A 46 6.91 -2.99 4.10
C LEU A 46 7.90 -4.06 3.64
N ASN A 47 7.74 -5.28 4.16
CA ASN A 47 8.50 -6.42 3.64
C ASN A 47 7.93 -6.90 2.29
N VAL A 48 8.77 -7.58 1.50
CA VAL A 48 8.39 -8.12 0.18
C VAL A 48 7.12 -8.98 0.23
N ASP A 49 6.94 -9.79 1.29
CA ASP A 49 5.75 -10.61 1.46
C ASP A 49 4.47 -9.78 1.65
N GLU A 50 4.57 -8.69 2.40
CA GLU A 50 3.46 -7.77 2.68
C GLU A 50 3.14 -6.88 1.48
N ALA A 51 4.18 -6.33 0.85
CA ALA A 51 4.05 -5.61 -0.41
C ALA A 51 3.41 -6.48 -1.48
N ARG A 52 3.82 -7.76 -1.58
CA ARG A 52 3.20 -8.73 -2.49
C ARG A 52 1.73 -8.98 -2.14
N TYR A 53 1.40 -9.07 -0.86
CA TYR A 53 0.02 -9.22 -0.41
C TYR A 53 -0.85 -8.05 -0.89
N ILE A 54 -0.38 -6.81 -0.73
CA ILE A 54 -1.08 -5.64 -1.25
C ILE A 54 -1.13 -5.67 -2.78
N HIS A 55 -0.04 -6.04 -3.45
CA HIS A 55 0.07 -6.06 -4.90
C HIS A 55 -0.97 -6.97 -5.57
N VAL A 56 -1.23 -8.14 -4.99
CA VAL A 56 -2.24 -9.06 -5.53
C VAL A 56 -3.67 -8.62 -5.25
N LEU A 57 -3.89 -7.69 -4.32
CA LEU A 57 -5.20 -7.11 -4.01
C LEU A 57 -5.52 -5.91 -4.91
N LEU A 58 -4.51 -5.22 -5.42
CA LEU A 58 -4.66 -4.08 -6.32
C LEU A 58 -5.05 -4.53 -7.74
N ASP A 59 -5.76 -3.64 -8.45
CA ASP A 59 -6.01 -3.84 -9.87
C ASP A 59 -4.68 -3.94 -10.64
N PRO A 60 -4.55 -4.85 -11.61
CA PRO A 60 -3.29 -5.09 -12.31
C PRO A 60 -2.77 -3.86 -13.06
N GLU A 61 -3.65 -2.93 -13.44
CA GLU A 61 -3.26 -1.63 -14.02
C GLU A 61 -2.55 -0.76 -12.98
N VAL A 62 -3.17 -0.55 -11.82
CA VAL A 62 -2.60 0.23 -10.72
C VAL A 62 -1.33 -0.42 -10.19
N ALA A 63 -1.36 -1.74 -9.99
CA ALA A 63 -0.24 -2.51 -9.49
C ALA A 63 0.98 -2.41 -10.43
N ALA A 64 0.77 -2.35 -11.75
CA ALA A 64 1.82 -2.10 -12.71
C ALA A 64 2.38 -0.67 -12.62
N GLU A 65 1.51 0.33 -12.44
CA GLU A 65 1.95 1.72 -12.21
C GLU A 65 2.79 1.85 -10.93
N VAL A 66 2.37 1.20 -9.83
CA VAL A 66 3.14 1.17 -8.57
C VAL A 66 4.55 0.63 -8.81
N LEU A 67 4.69 -0.46 -9.56
CA LEU A 67 6.00 -1.04 -9.87
C LEU A 67 6.87 -0.12 -10.74
N VAL A 68 6.28 0.76 -11.55
CA VAL A 68 7.02 1.76 -12.33
C VAL A 68 7.55 2.88 -11.43
N GLU A 69 6.80 3.23 -10.39
CA GLU A 69 7.20 4.24 -9.40
C GLU A 69 8.23 3.70 -8.38
N LEU A 70 8.36 2.38 -8.25
CA LEU A 70 9.43 1.72 -7.49
C LEU A 70 10.78 1.83 -8.24
N GLU A 71 11.45 2.97 -8.12
CA GLU A 71 12.81 3.22 -8.66
C GLU A 71 13.93 2.95 -7.64
#